data_AF-A0AAW1REY7-F1
#
_entry.id   AF-A0AAW1REY7-F1
#
_cell.length_a   1.000
_cell.length_b   1.000
_cell.length_c   1.000
_cell.angle_alpha   90.00
_cell.angle_beta   90.00
_cell.angle_gamma   90.00
#
_symmetry.space_group_name_H-M   'P 1'
#
loop_
_entity.id
_entity.type
_entity.pdbx_description
1 polymer ?
#
loop_
_entity_poly.entity_id
_entity_poly.type
_entity_poly.pdbx_seq_one_letter_code
_entity_poly.pdbx_strand_id
1 'polypeptide(L)'
;MFKKLFGQGSGQGGGGGPANSANSTGRTVDAIQKLGETEELLIKRRSLLEKKIALELAKAKEYTKAQNKRAALMALKKKKMYEAQLEQVENNILRVNEQQMMLENQRTTVETVSALRNAAQASKATMSEMKINDVDQVLDEINEQTDQMQQIQDAMAQPIGAAADLDEDELLGELETLESEQLDSELLEPQPVPSARMQAPAHAAPAQAAPARAQAQAQALPSVPQSRPAAARPAKTAEEEELEALEKEMAA
;
A
#
# COMPACT_ATOMS: atom_id res chain seq x y z
N MET A 1 -8.17 -24.46 52.71
CA MET A 1 -7.18 -24.01 51.71
C MET A 1 -7.87 -23.27 50.54
N PHE A 2 -8.56 -22.15 50.78
CA PHE A 2 -9.21 -21.35 49.70
C PHE A 2 -9.25 -19.84 49.99
N LYS A 3 -8.30 -19.31 50.77
CA LYS A 3 -8.18 -17.86 51.07
C LYS A 3 -6.78 -17.28 50.77
N LYS A 4 -5.96 -18.02 50.02
CA LYS A 4 -4.58 -17.62 49.65
C LYS A 4 -4.35 -17.55 48.13
N LEU A 5 -5.43 -17.51 47.33
CA LEU A 5 -5.36 -17.44 45.86
C LEU A 5 -5.88 -16.11 45.26
N PHE A 6 -6.40 -15.20 46.08
CA PHE A 6 -6.73 -13.83 45.66
C PHE A 6 -6.03 -12.87 46.61
N GLY A 7 -4.87 -12.38 46.17
CA GLY A 7 -4.08 -11.38 46.87
C GLY A 7 -4.86 -10.08 46.97
N GLN A 8 -5.33 -9.80 48.18
CA GLN A 8 -5.80 -8.48 48.59
C GLN A 8 -4.58 -7.58 48.79
N GLY A 9 -4.20 -6.87 47.73
CA GLY A 9 -3.31 -5.72 47.78
C GLY A 9 -4.15 -4.45 47.88
N SER A 10 -4.35 -3.96 49.11
CA SER A 10 -4.92 -2.64 49.39
C SER A 10 -3.87 -1.55 49.13
N GLY A 11 -4.22 -0.55 48.33
CA GLY A 11 -3.58 0.76 48.34
C GLY A 11 -2.75 1.08 47.10
N GLN A 12 -3.37 1.75 46.13
CA GLN A 12 -3.00 3.09 45.67
C GLN A 12 -3.71 3.32 44.32
N GLY A 13 -4.86 4.00 44.38
CA GLY A 13 -5.43 4.63 43.20
C GLY A 13 -4.46 5.68 42.67
N GLY A 14 -3.78 5.36 41.58
CA GLY A 14 -3.09 6.33 40.72
C GLY A 14 -3.86 6.41 39.42
N GLY A 15 -4.65 7.47 39.25
CA GLY A 15 -5.31 7.78 37.99
C GLY A 15 -4.27 7.92 36.87
N GLY A 16 -4.17 6.90 36.02
CA GLY A 16 -3.47 6.99 34.75
C GLY A 16 -4.29 7.85 33.79
N GLY A 17 -4.12 9.16 33.88
CA GLY A 17 -4.59 10.11 32.87
C GLY A 17 -3.97 9.84 31.49
N PRO A 18 -4.48 10.49 30.42
CA PRO A 18 -4.18 10.20 29.01
C PRO A 18 -2.74 10.49 28.54
N ALA A 19 -1.83 10.83 29.45
CA ALA A 19 -0.45 11.24 29.14
C ALA A 19 0.43 10.12 28.53
N ASN A 20 0.06 8.85 28.66
CA ASN A 20 0.90 7.73 28.20
C ASN A 20 0.61 7.26 26.75
N SER A 21 -0.53 7.65 26.17
CA SER A 21 -0.91 7.26 24.80
C SER A 21 -0.29 8.14 23.72
N ALA A 22 -0.12 9.45 24.00
CA ALA A 22 0.54 10.36 23.06
C ALA A 22 2.02 9.99 22.87
N ASN A 23 2.67 9.52 23.93
CA ASN A 23 4.07 9.08 23.91
C ASN A 23 4.26 7.69 23.25
N SER A 24 3.21 6.85 23.16
CA SER A 24 3.28 5.59 22.39
C SER A 24 3.09 5.83 20.90
N THR A 25 2.19 6.72 20.49
CA THR A 25 1.97 7.03 19.07
C THR A 25 3.19 7.70 18.44
N GLY A 26 3.84 8.63 19.15
CA GLY A 26 5.10 9.24 18.70
C GLY A 26 6.21 8.20 18.50
N ARG A 27 6.38 7.28 19.45
CA ARG A 27 7.35 6.17 19.32
C ARG A 27 7.05 5.25 18.13
N THR A 28 5.79 5.01 17.81
CA THR A 28 5.40 4.21 16.63
C THR A 28 5.75 4.94 15.33
N VAL A 29 5.52 6.25 15.24
CA VAL A 29 5.89 7.06 14.07
C VAL A 29 7.40 7.07 13.87
N ASP A 30 8.17 7.29 14.93
CA ASP A 30 9.64 7.25 14.89
C ASP A 30 10.18 5.88 14.45
N ALA A 31 9.52 4.80 14.91
CA ALA A 31 9.88 3.44 14.50
C ALA A 31 9.59 3.17 13.02
N ILE A 32 8.45 3.62 12.50
CA ILE A 32 8.11 3.51 11.07
C ILE A 32 9.12 4.28 10.22
N GLN A 33 9.51 5.50 10.64
CA GLN A 33 10.51 6.30 9.95
C GLN A 33 11.87 5.59 9.91
N LYS A 34 12.35 5.07 11.06
CA LYS A 34 13.61 4.31 11.12
C LYS A 34 13.59 3.04 10.28
N LEU A 35 12.45 2.36 10.22
CA LEU A 35 12.28 1.20 9.34
C LEU A 35 12.39 1.62 7.87
N GLY A 36 11.85 2.79 7.48
CA GLY A 36 12.00 3.34 6.13
C GLY A 36 13.46 3.67 5.78
N GLU A 37 14.17 4.36 6.68
CA GLU A 37 15.61 4.62 6.51
C GLU A 37 16.41 3.31 6.38
N THR A 38 16.03 2.27 7.15
CA THR A 38 16.65 0.95 7.07
C THR A 38 16.35 0.26 5.73
N GLU A 39 15.11 0.35 5.23
CA GLU A 39 14.70 -0.18 3.93
C GLU A 39 15.54 0.44 2.80
N GLU A 40 15.70 1.77 2.80
CA GLU A 40 16.52 2.49 1.82
C GLU A 40 17.98 1.99 1.81
N LEU A 41 18.58 1.81 2.98
CA LEU A 41 19.94 1.26 3.10
C LEU A 41 20.02 -0.17 2.56
N LEU A 42 19.03 -1.01 2.85
CA LEU A 42 18.97 -2.39 2.33
C LEU A 42 18.79 -2.41 0.81
N ILE A 43 17.99 -1.50 0.23
CA ILE A 43 17.82 -1.36 -1.22
C ILE A 43 19.14 -0.92 -1.88
N LYS A 44 19.86 0.06 -1.31
CA LYS A 44 21.20 0.44 -1.80
C LYS A 44 22.16 -0.75 -1.74
N ARG A 45 22.14 -1.53 -0.65
CA ARG A 45 22.98 -2.73 -0.48
C ARG A 45 22.65 -3.80 -1.51
N ARG A 46 21.36 -4.02 -1.79
CA ARG A 46 20.87 -4.93 -2.83
C ARG A 46 21.46 -4.54 -4.19
N SER A 47 21.35 -3.27 -4.58
CA SER A 47 21.89 -2.77 -5.85
C SER A 47 23.40 -2.98 -5.97
N LEU A 48 24.16 -2.72 -4.89
CA LEU A 48 25.60 -2.99 -4.87
C LEU A 48 25.91 -4.48 -5.12
N LEU A 49 25.16 -5.37 -4.46
CA LEU A 49 25.36 -6.82 -4.60
C LEU A 49 25.02 -7.29 -6.02
N GLU A 50 23.95 -6.78 -6.63
CA GLU A 50 23.60 -7.02 -8.04
C GLU A 50 24.73 -6.59 -8.99
N LYS A 51 25.29 -5.38 -8.81
CA LYS A 51 26.45 -4.90 -9.59
C LYS A 51 27.67 -5.82 -9.42
N LYS A 52 27.99 -6.24 -8.19
CA LYS A 52 29.09 -7.17 -7.91
C LYS A 52 28.89 -8.55 -8.54
N ILE A 53 27.68 -9.08 -8.53
CA ILE A 53 27.31 -10.35 -9.19
C ILE A 53 27.55 -10.25 -10.70
N ALA A 54 27.10 -9.15 -11.32
CA ALA A 54 27.29 -8.91 -12.76
C ALA A 54 28.79 -8.82 -13.12
N LEU A 55 29.58 -8.12 -12.31
CA LEU A 55 31.01 -7.96 -12.51
C LEU A 55 31.77 -9.29 -12.38
N GLU A 56 31.50 -10.10 -11.35
CA GLU A 56 32.13 -11.42 -11.21
C GLU A 56 31.70 -12.38 -12.33
N LEU A 57 30.47 -12.26 -12.84
CA LEU A 57 30.02 -13.01 -14.01
C LEU A 57 30.77 -12.59 -15.28
N ALA A 58 31.02 -11.30 -15.48
CA ALA A 58 31.82 -10.79 -16.59
C ALA A 58 33.26 -11.31 -16.51
N LYS A 59 33.92 -11.20 -15.33
CA LYS A 59 35.26 -11.75 -15.09
C LYS A 59 35.32 -13.26 -15.36
N ALA A 60 34.32 -14.03 -14.92
CA ALA A 60 34.24 -15.46 -15.20
C ALA A 60 34.16 -15.77 -16.70
N LYS A 61 33.37 -15.01 -17.48
CA LYS A 61 33.27 -15.17 -18.93
C LYS A 61 34.60 -14.83 -19.63
N GLU A 62 35.27 -13.78 -19.21
CA GLU A 62 36.58 -13.39 -19.75
C GLU A 62 37.65 -14.46 -19.49
N TYR A 63 37.77 -14.95 -18.25
CA TYR A 63 38.72 -16.01 -17.93
C TYR A 63 38.42 -17.31 -18.67
N THR A 64 37.15 -17.60 -18.94
CA THR A 64 36.74 -18.76 -19.75
C THR A 64 37.22 -18.61 -21.20
N LYS A 65 37.04 -17.42 -21.82
CA LYS A 65 37.56 -17.12 -23.17
C LYS A 65 39.09 -17.23 -23.22
N ALA A 66 39.76 -16.79 -22.16
CA ALA A 66 41.21 -16.90 -22.01
C ALA A 66 41.71 -18.31 -21.63
N GLN A 67 40.84 -19.33 -21.59
CA GLN A 67 41.15 -20.71 -21.17
C GLN A 67 41.76 -20.82 -19.75
N ASN A 68 41.55 -19.81 -18.90
CA ASN A 68 42.03 -19.78 -17.52
C ASN A 68 40.97 -20.33 -16.56
N LYS A 69 40.85 -21.66 -16.54
CA LYS A 69 39.83 -22.38 -15.75
C LYS A 69 39.89 -22.06 -14.25
N ARG A 70 41.08 -21.89 -13.67
CA ARG A 70 41.25 -21.63 -12.23
C ARG A 70 40.68 -20.27 -11.84
N ALA A 71 40.97 -19.23 -12.62
CA ALA A 71 40.47 -17.88 -12.37
C ALA A 71 38.95 -17.79 -12.60
N ALA A 72 38.43 -18.44 -13.65
CA ALA A 72 37.00 -18.52 -13.90
C ALA A 72 36.23 -19.16 -12.73
N LEU A 73 36.74 -20.27 -12.18
CA LEU A 73 36.14 -20.94 -11.01
C LEU A 73 36.14 -20.05 -9.77
N MET A 74 37.20 -19.25 -9.55
CA MET A 74 37.27 -18.32 -8.42
C MET A 74 36.23 -17.20 -8.54
N ALA A 75 36.07 -16.62 -9.73
CA ALA A 75 35.06 -15.60 -10.00
C ALA A 75 33.63 -16.15 -9.80
N LEU A 76 33.35 -17.37 -10.28
CA LEU A 76 32.05 -18.02 -10.06
C LEU A 76 31.77 -18.31 -8.58
N LYS A 77 32.78 -18.67 -7.78
CA LYS A 77 32.63 -18.82 -6.32
C LYS A 77 32.27 -17.50 -5.64
N LYS A 78 32.92 -16.40 -6.01
CA LYS A 78 32.58 -15.06 -5.49
C LYS A 78 31.18 -14.64 -5.89
N LYS A 79 30.80 -14.85 -7.16
CA LYS A 79 29.43 -14.63 -7.64
C LYS A 79 28.41 -15.34 -6.76
N LYS A 80 28.61 -16.64 -6.51
CA LYS A 80 27.71 -17.46 -5.66
C LYS A 80 27.63 -16.95 -4.22
N MET A 81 28.75 -16.47 -3.66
CA MET A 81 28.76 -15.85 -2.33
C MET A 81 27.93 -14.55 -2.30
N TYR A 82 28.05 -13.69 -3.32
CA TYR A 82 27.25 -12.47 -3.41
C TYR A 82 25.76 -12.76 -3.66
N GLU A 83 25.42 -13.79 -4.43
CA GLU A 83 24.02 -14.25 -4.59
C GLU A 83 23.39 -14.64 -3.25
N ALA A 84 24.12 -15.38 -2.41
CA ALA A 84 23.63 -15.75 -1.08
C ALA A 84 23.44 -14.52 -0.17
N GLN A 85 24.34 -13.52 -0.26
CA GLN A 85 24.17 -12.26 0.46
C GLN A 85 22.97 -11.46 -0.07
N LEU A 86 22.75 -11.47 -1.38
CA LEU A 86 21.62 -10.78 -2.02
C LEU A 86 20.29 -11.35 -1.53
N GLU A 87 20.16 -12.68 -1.52
CA GLU A 87 18.99 -13.38 -0.99
C GLU A 87 18.73 -13.01 0.48
N GLN A 88 19.77 -12.93 1.31
CA GLN A 88 19.62 -12.51 2.70
C GLN A 88 19.14 -11.05 2.81
N VAL A 89 19.65 -10.14 1.99
CA VAL A 89 19.22 -8.74 1.96
C VAL A 89 17.77 -8.61 1.49
N GLU A 90 17.36 -9.35 0.46
CA GLU A 90 15.98 -9.39 -0.01
C GLU A 90 15.01 -9.89 1.07
N ASN A 91 15.40 -10.94 1.79
CA ASN A 91 14.64 -11.43 2.94
C ASN A 91 14.52 -10.38 4.07
N ASN A 92 15.57 -9.58 4.30
CA ASN A 92 15.53 -8.51 5.29
C ASN A 92 14.62 -7.36 4.86
N ILE A 93 14.62 -6.99 3.58
CA ILE A 93 13.69 -5.97 3.03
C ILE A 93 12.25 -6.42 3.26
N LEU A 94 11.91 -7.67 2.94
CA LEU A 94 10.57 -8.21 3.18
C LEU A 94 10.15 -8.09 4.65
N ARG A 95 11.04 -8.44 5.59
CA ARG A 95 10.76 -8.33 7.03
C ARG A 95 10.56 -6.90 7.49
N VAL A 96 11.33 -5.94 6.97
CA VAL A 96 11.17 -4.51 7.29
C VAL A 96 9.80 -4.02 6.82
N ASN A 97 9.40 -4.39 5.61
CA ASN A 97 8.14 -3.94 5.01
C ASN A 97 6.93 -4.56 5.73
N GLU A 98 7.01 -5.83 6.11
CA GLU A 98 6.01 -6.48 6.98
C GLU A 98 5.87 -5.75 8.33
N GLN A 99 6.99 -5.35 8.95
CA GLN A 99 6.96 -4.62 10.22
C GLN A 99 6.39 -3.21 10.09
N GLN A 100 6.70 -2.48 9.01
CA GLN A 100 6.09 -1.17 8.75
C GLN A 100 4.58 -1.29 8.63
N MET A 101 4.09 -2.20 7.79
CA MET A 101 2.66 -2.42 7.61
C MET A 101 1.97 -2.82 8.93
N MET A 102 2.62 -3.66 9.74
CA MET A 102 2.12 -4.01 11.07
C MET A 102 2.00 -2.78 11.99
N LEU A 103 3.02 -1.93 12.05
CA LEU A 103 3.02 -0.73 12.89
C LEU A 103 2.00 0.31 12.41
N GLU A 104 1.81 0.46 11.10
CA GLU A 104 0.78 1.31 10.51
C GLU A 104 -0.63 0.84 10.91
N ASN A 105 -0.90 -0.46 10.78
CA ASN A 105 -2.17 -1.06 11.22
C ASN A 105 -2.40 -0.89 12.73
N GLN A 106 -1.35 -1.08 13.54
CA GLN A 106 -1.42 -0.85 14.98
C GLN A 106 -1.72 0.62 15.29
N ARG A 107 -1.12 1.58 14.56
CA ARG A 107 -1.38 3.01 14.73
C ARG A 107 -2.85 3.34 14.47
N THR A 108 -3.40 2.89 13.35
CA THR A 108 -4.82 3.07 13.00
C THR A 108 -5.74 2.48 14.06
N THR A 109 -5.40 1.30 14.59
CA THR A 109 -6.16 0.64 15.66
C THR A 109 -6.16 1.48 16.93
N VAL A 110 -5.00 1.99 17.35
CA VAL A 110 -4.86 2.85 18.54
C VAL A 110 -5.65 4.15 18.38
N GLU A 111 -5.57 4.79 17.21
CA GLU A 111 -6.32 6.01 16.89
C GLU A 111 -7.84 5.76 16.95
N THR A 112 -8.31 4.64 16.38
CA THR A 112 -9.73 4.25 16.41
C THR A 112 -10.21 4.02 17.84
N VAL A 113 -9.47 3.26 18.65
CA VAL A 113 -9.82 2.99 20.05
C VAL A 113 -9.80 4.28 20.87
N SER A 114 -8.86 5.19 20.61
CA SER A 114 -8.81 6.51 21.25
C SER A 114 -10.05 7.34 20.92
N ALA A 115 -10.47 7.39 19.65
CA ALA A 115 -11.68 8.09 19.23
C ALA A 115 -12.94 7.52 19.90
N LEU A 116 -13.08 6.19 19.95
CA LEU A 116 -14.20 5.52 20.64
C LEU A 116 -14.21 5.81 22.14
N ARG A 117 -13.04 5.84 22.78
CA ARG A 117 -12.93 6.19 24.20
C ARG A 117 -13.36 7.63 24.47
N ASN A 118 -12.96 8.56 23.62
CA ASN A 118 -13.37 9.96 23.72
C ASN A 118 -14.88 10.12 23.51
N ALA A 119 -15.45 9.43 22.52
CA ALA A 119 -16.90 9.42 22.29
C ALA A 119 -17.67 8.85 23.49
N ALA A 120 -17.20 7.75 24.08
CA ALA A 120 -17.81 7.17 25.28
C ALA A 120 -17.71 8.10 26.50
N GLN A 121 -16.60 8.83 26.66
CA GLN A 121 -16.45 9.82 27.73
C GLN A 121 -17.38 11.01 27.55
N ALA A 122 -17.51 11.54 26.32
CA ALA A 122 -18.44 12.61 26.00
C ALA A 122 -19.90 12.18 26.26
N SER A 123 -20.29 11.00 25.78
CA SER A 123 -21.61 10.41 26.03
C SER A 123 -21.89 10.26 27.52
N LYS A 124 -20.92 9.79 28.31
CA LYS A 124 -21.04 9.69 29.77
C LYS A 124 -21.19 11.06 30.44
N ALA A 125 -20.46 12.07 29.97
CA ALA A 125 -20.58 13.44 30.50
C ALA A 125 -21.98 14.00 30.23
N THR A 126 -22.47 13.92 28.99
CA THR A 126 -23.84 14.31 28.61
C THR A 126 -24.89 13.60 29.45
N MET A 127 -24.77 12.29 29.64
CA MET A 127 -25.72 11.52 30.45
C MET A 127 -25.63 11.87 31.95
N SER A 128 -24.46 12.32 32.43
CA SER A 128 -24.30 12.77 33.81
C SER A 128 -24.87 14.17 34.02
N GLU A 129 -24.70 15.09 33.06
CA GLU A 129 -25.35 16.40 33.05
C GLU A 129 -26.88 16.28 33.02
N MET A 130 -27.42 15.38 32.18
CA MET A 130 -28.85 15.06 32.17
C MET A 130 -29.35 14.54 33.52
N LYS A 131 -28.58 13.67 34.20
CA LYS A 131 -28.93 13.13 35.53
C LYS A 131 -28.79 14.14 36.67
N ILE A 132 -27.95 15.16 36.52
CA ILE A 132 -27.71 16.19 37.54
C ILE A 132 -28.79 17.27 37.49
N ASN A 133 -29.26 17.60 36.29
CA ASN A 133 -30.31 18.59 36.15
C ASN A 133 -31.68 17.96 36.33
N ASP A 134 -32.13 16.99 35.54
CA ASP A 134 -33.58 16.78 35.45
C ASP A 134 -33.96 15.32 35.14
N VAL A 135 -34.19 14.51 36.17
CA VAL A 135 -35.09 13.36 35.99
C VAL A 135 -36.51 13.77 36.37
N ASP A 136 -36.70 14.45 37.49
CA ASP A 136 -38.02 14.92 37.94
C ASP A 136 -38.54 16.06 37.05
N GLN A 137 -37.71 17.05 36.69
CA GLN A 137 -38.13 18.17 35.84
C GLN A 137 -38.37 17.75 34.37
N VAL A 138 -37.63 16.76 33.84
CA VAL A 138 -37.86 16.21 32.49
C VAL A 138 -39.13 15.36 32.48
N LEU A 139 -39.43 14.61 33.56
CA LEU A 139 -40.70 13.90 33.67
C LEU A 139 -41.88 14.88 33.80
N ASP A 140 -41.72 16.00 34.50
CA ASP A 140 -42.72 17.07 34.59
C ASP A 140 -42.91 17.78 33.22
N GLU A 141 -41.82 18.13 32.53
CA GLU A 141 -41.86 18.75 31.18
C GLU A 141 -42.40 17.79 30.11
N ILE A 142 -42.14 16.47 30.19
CA ILE A 142 -42.72 15.47 29.29
C ILE A 142 -44.22 15.33 29.51
N ASN A 143 -44.69 15.34 30.76
CA ASN A 143 -46.13 15.31 31.04
C ASN A 143 -46.82 16.58 30.53
N GLU A 144 -46.20 17.75 30.71
CA GLU A 144 -46.73 19.03 30.21
C GLU A 144 -46.69 19.14 28.68
N GLN A 145 -45.64 18.61 28.02
CA GLN A 145 -45.57 18.52 26.56
C GLN A 145 -46.52 17.47 25.98
N THR A 146 -46.79 16.37 26.68
CA THR A 146 -47.76 15.36 26.21
C THR A 146 -49.17 15.95 26.22
N ASP A 147 -49.54 16.69 27.27
CA ASP A 147 -50.82 17.42 27.33
C ASP A 147 -50.92 18.51 26.26
N GLN A 148 -49.83 19.24 25.97
CA GLN A 148 -49.79 20.22 24.87
C GLN A 148 -49.87 19.54 23.49
N MET A 149 -49.21 18.40 23.29
CA MET A 149 -49.25 17.64 22.03
C MET A 149 -50.66 17.09 21.79
N GLN A 150 -51.37 16.69 22.85
CA GLN A 150 -52.75 16.21 22.76
C GLN A 150 -53.71 17.37 22.41
N GLN A 151 -53.48 18.56 22.98
CA GLN A 151 -54.19 19.78 22.57
C GLN A 151 -53.87 20.22 21.13
N ILE A 152 -52.64 20.03 20.66
CA ILE A 152 -52.24 20.31 19.28
C ILE A 152 -52.86 19.29 18.31
N GLN A 153 -52.86 18.00 18.65
CA GLN A 153 -53.51 16.96 17.84
C GLN A 153 -55.02 17.19 17.76
N ASP A 154 -55.68 17.58 18.86
CA ASP A 154 -57.10 17.97 18.84
C ASP A 154 -57.35 19.25 18.02
N ALA A 155 -56.41 20.20 18.02
CA ALA A 155 -56.49 21.43 17.23
C ALA A 155 -56.13 21.24 15.75
N MET A 156 -55.29 20.26 15.40
CA MET A 156 -54.88 19.92 14.03
C MET A 156 -55.80 18.89 13.38
N ALA A 157 -56.52 18.08 14.15
CA ALA A 157 -57.57 17.19 13.66
C ALA A 157 -58.83 17.96 13.19
N GLN A 158 -58.89 19.28 13.45
CA GLN A 158 -59.78 20.20 12.72
C GLN A 158 -59.18 20.43 11.33
N PRO A 159 -59.77 19.90 10.25
CA PRO A 159 -59.24 20.10 8.90
C PRO A 159 -59.35 21.58 8.53
N ILE A 160 -58.23 22.23 8.20
CA ILE A 160 -58.21 23.62 7.72
C ILE A 160 -57.74 23.67 6.26
N GLY A 161 -58.61 24.18 5.39
CA GLY A 161 -58.25 24.65 4.04
C GLY A 161 -58.18 23.58 2.95
N ALA A 162 -57.70 24.01 1.78
CA ALA A 162 -57.75 23.29 0.49
C ALA A 162 -57.02 21.93 0.43
N ALA A 163 -56.37 21.49 1.51
CA ALA A 163 -55.83 20.14 1.63
C ALA A 163 -56.93 19.08 1.90
N ALA A 164 -58.16 19.49 2.22
CA ALA A 164 -59.31 18.61 2.34
C ALA A 164 -59.96 18.26 0.98
N ASP A 165 -59.57 18.94 -0.11
CA ASP A 165 -60.16 18.80 -1.46
C ASP A 165 -59.21 18.12 -2.47
N LEU A 166 -58.05 17.60 -2.03
CA LEU A 166 -57.16 16.84 -2.90
C LEU A 166 -57.64 15.38 -2.96
N ASP A 167 -57.96 14.91 -4.17
CA ASP A 167 -58.46 13.56 -4.41
C ASP A 167 -57.28 12.57 -4.37
N GLU A 168 -57.31 11.64 -3.41
CA GLU A 168 -56.26 10.63 -3.22
C GLU A 168 -56.10 9.72 -4.45
N ASP A 169 -57.16 9.54 -5.25
CA ASP A 169 -57.14 8.72 -6.46
C ASP A 169 -56.33 9.38 -7.60
N GLU A 170 -56.34 10.72 -7.68
CA GLU A 170 -55.55 11.47 -8.67
C GLU A 170 -54.04 11.37 -8.36
N LEU A 171 -53.68 11.49 -7.08
CA LEU A 171 -52.30 11.39 -6.59
C LEU A 171 -51.72 9.97 -6.73
N LEU A 172 -52.55 8.94 -6.54
CA LEU A 172 -52.14 7.55 -6.75
C LEU A 172 -51.84 7.25 -8.23
N GLY A 173 -52.64 7.79 -9.16
CA GLY A 173 -52.39 7.64 -10.60
C GLY A 173 -51.08 8.31 -11.06
N GLU A 174 -50.75 9.46 -10.47
CA GLU A 174 -49.51 10.18 -10.77
C GLU A 174 -48.27 9.42 -10.24
N LEU A 175 -48.40 8.76 -9.09
CA LEU A 175 -47.34 7.94 -8.50
C LEU A 175 -47.04 6.68 -9.34
N GLU A 176 -48.07 5.97 -9.79
CA GLU A 176 -47.91 4.75 -10.61
C GLU A 176 -47.24 5.04 -11.97
N THR A 177 -47.49 6.23 -12.53
CA THR A 177 -46.86 6.70 -13.76
C THR A 177 -45.34 6.90 -13.56
N LEU A 178 -44.94 7.53 -12.45
CA LEU A 178 -43.54 7.78 -12.11
C LEU A 178 -42.75 6.48 -11.87
N GLU A 179 -43.36 5.49 -11.22
CA GLU A 179 -42.72 4.19 -10.97
C GLU A 179 -42.49 3.40 -12.27
N SER A 180 -43.44 3.49 -13.21
CA SER A 180 -43.34 2.85 -14.52
C SER A 180 -42.20 3.44 -15.37
N GLU A 181 -42.06 4.76 -15.37
CA GLU A 181 -40.96 5.45 -16.08
C GLU A 181 -39.57 5.10 -15.52
N GLN A 182 -39.48 4.85 -14.21
CA GLN A 182 -38.23 4.47 -13.56
C GLN A 182 -37.80 3.04 -13.93
N LEU A 183 -38.74 2.09 -13.99
CA LEU A 183 -38.46 0.70 -14.35
C LEU A 183 -38.01 0.54 -15.82
N ASP A 184 -38.61 1.29 -16.73
CA ASP A 184 -38.20 1.30 -18.15
C ASP A 184 -36.77 1.84 -18.32
N SER A 185 -36.34 2.76 -17.45
CA SER A 185 -34.98 3.31 -17.46
C SER A 185 -33.92 2.30 -16.99
N GLU A 186 -34.24 1.43 -16.02
CA GLU A 186 -33.33 0.38 -15.54
C GLU A 186 -33.18 -0.78 -16.53
N LEU A 187 -34.21 -1.07 -17.34
CA LEU A 187 -34.20 -2.19 -18.28
C LEU A 187 -33.39 -1.91 -19.56
N LEU A 188 -33.09 -0.64 -19.85
CA LEU A 188 -32.38 -0.20 -21.06
C LEU A 188 -30.84 -0.22 -20.91
N GLU A 189 -30.30 -0.60 -19.75
CA GLU A 189 -28.86 -0.73 -19.51
C GLU A 189 -28.28 -2.06 -20.06
N PRO A 190 -27.32 -2.06 -21.02
CA PRO A 190 -26.79 -3.29 -21.62
C PRO A 190 -25.66 -3.94 -20.79
N GLN A 191 -25.77 -5.24 -20.51
CA GLN A 191 -24.75 -6.06 -19.83
C GLN A 191 -23.55 -6.44 -20.74
N PRO A 192 -22.29 -6.42 -20.24
CA PRO A 192 -21.10 -6.80 -21.01
C PRO A 192 -20.86 -8.32 -21.04
N VAL A 193 -20.65 -8.89 -22.24
CA VAL A 193 -20.32 -10.31 -22.45
C VAL A 193 -18.81 -10.60 -22.39
N PRO A 194 -18.35 -11.69 -21.74
CA PRO A 194 -16.93 -12.00 -21.58
C PRO A 194 -16.31 -12.74 -22.79
N SER A 195 -15.06 -12.38 -23.11
CA SER A 195 -14.26 -12.93 -24.22
C SER A 195 -13.56 -14.24 -23.83
N ALA A 196 -13.75 -15.32 -24.61
CA ALA A 196 -13.03 -16.59 -24.46
C ALA A 196 -12.14 -16.88 -25.68
N ARG A 197 -10.89 -17.29 -25.41
CA ARG A 197 -9.79 -17.54 -26.36
C ARG A 197 -9.77 -19.01 -26.83
N MET A 198 -9.51 -19.26 -28.13
CA MET A 198 -9.06 -20.57 -28.64
C MET A 198 -7.79 -20.47 -29.50
N GLN A 199 -6.98 -21.54 -29.48
CA GLN A 199 -5.59 -21.67 -29.97
C GLN A 199 -5.48 -22.07 -31.46
N ALA A 200 -4.26 -21.89 -32.01
CA ALA A 200 -3.82 -21.97 -33.43
C ALA A 200 -3.76 -23.41 -34.05
N PRO A 201 -3.43 -23.59 -35.37
CA PRO A 201 -2.02 -23.62 -35.82
C PRO A 201 -1.71 -23.10 -37.26
N ALA A 202 -0.41 -23.13 -37.59
CA ALA A 202 0.37 -22.47 -38.65
C ALA A 202 0.18 -22.96 -40.12
N HIS A 203 0.68 -22.16 -41.09
CA HIS A 203 1.59 -22.52 -42.23
C HIS A 203 1.81 -21.27 -43.12
N ALA A 204 3.04 -20.73 -43.21
CA ALA A 204 4.08 -20.94 -44.24
C ALA A 204 4.04 -19.92 -45.42
N ALA A 205 5.19 -19.25 -45.64
CA ALA A 205 5.44 -18.20 -46.64
C ALA A 205 5.37 -18.69 -48.10
N PRO A 206 5.35 -17.79 -49.11
CA PRO A 206 6.61 -17.53 -49.83
C PRO A 206 6.84 -16.10 -50.35
N ALA A 207 8.10 -15.89 -50.76
CA ALA A 207 8.74 -14.67 -51.28
C ALA A 207 8.30 -14.26 -52.71
N GLN A 208 8.46 -12.97 -53.06
CA GLN A 208 8.60 -12.50 -54.46
C GLN A 208 9.56 -11.30 -54.58
N ALA A 209 10.20 -11.20 -55.75
CA ALA A 209 11.42 -10.45 -56.09
C ALA A 209 11.19 -9.06 -56.74
N ALA A 210 12.31 -8.34 -56.93
CA ALA A 210 12.50 -6.93 -57.34
C ALA A 210 12.04 -6.52 -58.78
N PRO A 211 12.24 -5.24 -59.19
CA PRO A 211 13.47 -4.94 -59.96
C PRO A 211 14.16 -3.55 -59.77
N ALA A 212 15.49 -3.57 -59.94
CA ALA A 212 16.46 -2.64 -60.58
C ALA A 212 16.39 -1.09 -60.45
N ARG A 213 17.53 -0.43 -60.10
CA ARG A 213 18.49 0.19 -61.05
C ARG A 213 19.74 0.82 -60.35
N ALA A 214 20.91 0.36 -60.78
CA ALA A 214 22.25 0.99 -60.95
C ALA A 214 22.83 1.98 -59.91
N GLN A 215 24.04 1.71 -59.39
CA GLN A 215 25.31 2.17 -59.99
C GLN A 215 26.54 1.55 -59.27
N ALA A 216 27.57 1.32 -60.07
CA ALA A 216 28.82 0.65 -59.73
C ALA A 216 29.79 1.54 -58.94
N GLN A 217 30.67 0.93 -58.14
CA GLN A 217 32.13 1.00 -58.33
C GLN A 217 32.87 0.09 -57.35
N ALA A 218 33.69 -0.79 -57.92
CA ALA A 218 34.70 -1.59 -57.25
C ALA A 218 35.85 -0.71 -56.74
N GLN A 219 36.48 -1.10 -55.63
CA GLN A 219 37.94 -1.09 -55.50
C GLN A 219 38.41 -1.84 -54.25
N ALA A 220 39.63 -2.37 -54.38
CA ALA A 220 40.21 -3.50 -53.67
C ALA A 220 40.78 -3.18 -52.28
N LEU A 221 41.01 -4.27 -51.54
CA LEU A 221 41.85 -4.37 -50.34
C LEU A 221 43.24 -3.75 -50.56
N PRO A 222 43.88 -3.29 -49.47
CA PRO A 222 45.19 -3.87 -49.17
C PRO A 222 45.45 -4.17 -47.68
N SER A 223 46.45 -5.01 -47.52
CA SER A 223 47.00 -5.72 -46.37
C SER A 223 47.72 -4.88 -45.30
N VAL A 224 47.80 -5.50 -44.11
CA VAL A 224 48.47 -5.11 -42.85
C VAL A 224 49.97 -4.76 -43.00
N PRO A 225 50.51 -3.95 -42.07
CA PRO A 225 51.74 -4.35 -41.40
C PRO A 225 51.71 -4.21 -39.87
N GLN A 226 52.49 -5.10 -39.24
CA GLN A 226 52.68 -5.27 -37.80
C GLN A 226 53.39 -4.07 -37.15
N SER A 227 52.96 -3.68 -35.95
CA SER A 227 53.88 -3.17 -34.92
C SER A 227 53.25 -3.28 -33.52
N ARG A 228 54.05 -3.79 -32.59
CA ARG A 228 53.78 -3.96 -31.15
C ARG A 228 54.62 -2.92 -30.41
N PRO A 229 54.06 -2.21 -29.43
CA PRO A 229 54.50 -2.33 -28.03
C PRO A 229 53.26 -2.21 -27.09
N ALA A 230 53.22 -2.35 -25.78
CA ALA A 230 54.06 -2.81 -24.67
C ALA A 230 53.05 -3.01 -23.51
N ALA A 231 53.36 -3.87 -22.54
CA ALA A 231 52.47 -4.13 -21.40
C ALA A 231 52.35 -2.89 -20.50
N ALA A 232 51.12 -2.40 -20.30
CA ALA A 232 50.75 -1.49 -19.23
C ALA A 232 49.86 -2.23 -18.23
N ARG A 233 50.13 -2.02 -16.94
CA ARG A 233 49.44 -2.58 -15.77
C ARG A 233 47.94 -2.22 -15.82
N PRO A 234 47.01 -3.04 -15.28
CA PRO A 234 45.61 -2.66 -15.24
C PRO A 234 45.44 -1.50 -14.26
N ALA A 235 45.14 -0.32 -14.80
CA ALA A 235 44.48 0.74 -14.03
C ALA A 235 43.06 0.26 -13.71
N LYS A 236 42.55 0.62 -12.53
CA LYS A 236 41.16 0.37 -12.13
C LYS A 236 40.24 0.86 -13.24
N THR A 237 39.27 0.05 -13.63
CA THR A 237 38.27 0.46 -14.61
C THR A 237 37.39 1.56 -14.01
N ALA A 238 36.82 2.45 -14.83
CA ALA A 238 35.89 3.48 -14.35
C ALA A 238 34.72 2.89 -13.52
N GLU A 239 34.34 1.64 -13.82
CA GLU A 239 33.37 0.87 -13.05
C GLU A 239 33.85 0.49 -11.65
N GLU A 240 35.15 0.22 -11.44
CA GLU A 240 35.72 -0.05 -10.11
C GLU A 240 35.80 1.21 -9.25
N GLU A 241 35.98 2.40 -9.84
CA GLU A 241 35.91 3.67 -9.12
C GLU A 241 34.48 4.04 -8.71
N GLU A 242 33.49 3.79 -9.57
CA GLU A 242 32.07 4.01 -9.26
C GLU A 242 31.59 3.08 -8.13
N LEU A 243 32.06 1.83 -8.13
CA LEU A 243 31.79 0.85 -7.06
C LEU A 243 32.40 1.28 -5.71
N GLU A 244 33.62 1.82 -5.72
CA GLU A 244 34.29 2.29 -4.51
C GLU A 244 33.60 3.54 -3.91
N ALA A 245 33.06 4.42 -4.76
CA ALA A 245 32.26 5.57 -4.32
C ALA A 245 30.96 5.12 -3.64
N LEU A 246 30.25 4.15 -4.22
CA LEU A 246 29.03 3.56 -3.64
C LEU A 246 29.30 2.80 -2.33
N GLU A 247 30.44 2.13 -2.21
CA GLU A 247 30.82 1.49 -0.94
C GLU A 247 31.12 2.49 0.18
N LYS A 248 31.73 3.63 -0.15
CA LYS A 248 31.97 4.70 0.83
C LYS A 248 30.69 5.42 1.24
N GLU A 249 29.75 5.61 0.32
CA GLU A 249 28.45 6.21 0.65
C GLU A 249 27.62 5.32 1.59
N MET A 250 27.71 3.99 1.45
CA MET A 250 27.02 3.06 2.36
C MET A 250 27.72 2.83 3.71
N ALA A 251 28.94 3.32 3.89
CA ALA A 251 29.71 3.18 5.13
C ALA A 251 29.66 4.42 6.02
N ALA A 252 29.04 5.51 5.55
CA ALA A 252 28.80 6.75 6.28
C ALA A 252 27.38 6.76 6.86
#